data_AF-A0A5M9K6N4-F1
#
_entry.id   AF-A0A5M9K6N4-F1
#
_cell.length_a   1.000
_cell.length_b   1.000
_cell.length_c   1.000
_cell.angle_alpha   90.00
_cell.angle_beta   90.00
_cell.angle_gamma   90.00
#
_symmetry.space_group_name_H-M   'P 1'
#
loop_
_entity.id
_entity.type
_entity.pdbx_description
1 polymer ?
#
loop_
_entity_poly.entity_id
_entity_poly.type
_entity_poly.pdbx_seq_one_letter_code
_entity_poly.pdbx_strand_id
1 'polypeptide(L)'
;MIVDNASMQCVSRPQQFDVMVMPNLYGGILSNVGAALVGGPGLVPGCNMGREVAVFEPGCRHVGLDIKGKDQANPTAMILFRFHAFETSWS
;
A
#
# COMPACT_ATOMS: atom_id res chain seq x y z
N MET A 1 -16.73 -10.50 -7.12
CA MET A 1 -16.69 -9.28 -7.94
C MET A 1 -15.58 -9.45 -8.98
N ILE A 2 -15.79 -9.08 -10.24
CA ILE A 2 -14.73 -9.12 -11.25
C ILE A 2 -13.84 -7.88 -11.06
N VAL A 3 -12.55 -7.97 -11.39
CA VAL A 3 -11.54 -6.93 -11.13
C VAL A 3 -11.87 -5.58 -11.78
N ASP A 4 -12.56 -5.58 -12.92
CA ASP A 4 -13.03 -4.39 -13.63
C ASP A 4 -14.08 -3.62 -12.80
N ASN A 5 -15.10 -4.33 -12.31
CA ASN A 5 -16.13 -3.78 -11.45
C ASN A 5 -15.54 -3.40 -10.08
N ALA A 6 -14.60 -4.19 -9.54
CA ALA A 6 -13.89 -3.83 -8.31
C ALA A 6 -13.13 -2.51 -8.45
N SER A 7 -12.45 -2.29 -9.59
CA SER A 7 -11.75 -1.04 -9.87
C SER A 7 -12.72 0.14 -9.98
N MET A 8 -13.84 -0.03 -10.69
CA MET A 8 -14.87 1.00 -10.84
C MET A 8 -15.54 1.37 -9.50
N GLN A 9 -15.80 0.37 -8.66
CA GLN A 9 -16.38 0.54 -7.34
C GLN A 9 -15.39 1.14 -6.34
N CYS A 10 -14.10 0.83 -6.47
CA CYS A 10 -13.06 1.38 -5.60
C CYS A 10 -12.94 2.90 -5.77
N VAL A 11 -13.04 3.40 -7.01
CA VAL A 11 -13.02 4.86 -7.25
C VAL A 11 -14.35 5.55 -6.96
N SER A 12 -15.48 4.85 -7.14
CA SER A 12 -16.81 5.45 -7.00
C SER A 12 -17.31 5.44 -5.56
N ARG A 13 -17.13 4.31 -4.86
CA ARG A 13 -17.62 4.10 -3.49
C ARG A 13 -16.69 3.15 -2.72
N PRO A 14 -15.48 3.61 -2.35
CA PRO A 14 -14.48 2.77 -1.68
C PRO A 14 -14.93 2.24 -0.33
N GLN A 15 -15.83 2.93 0.38
CA GLN A 15 -16.25 2.59 1.75
C GLN A 15 -17.03 1.26 1.86
N GLN A 16 -17.36 0.63 0.74
CA GLN A 16 -18.02 -0.68 0.73
C GLN A 16 -17.03 -1.85 0.89
N PHE A 17 -15.73 -1.58 0.76
CA PHE A 17 -14.68 -2.58 0.89
C PHE A 17 -14.06 -2.49 2.29
N ASP A 18 -13.80 -3.66 2.88
CA ASP A 18 -13.11 -3.79 4.16
C ASP A 18 -11.78 -4.53 3.94
N VAL A 19 -11.85 -5.84 3.65
CA VAL A 19 -10.67 -6.66 3.28
C VAL A 19 -10.83 -7.21 1.87
N MET A 20 -9.80 -7.04 1.04
CA MET A 20 -9.77 -7.56 -0.34
C MET A 20 -8.61 -8.54 -0.53
N VAL A 21 -8.94 -9.77 -0.94
CA VAL A 21 -7.95 -10.81 -1.29
C VAL A 21 -7.93 -10.99 -2.79
N MET A 22 -6.73 -10.91 -3.39
CA MET A 22 -6.59 -10.97 -4.84
C MET A 22 -5.23 -11.54 -5.29
N PRO A 23 -5.16 -12.09 -6.51
CA PRO A 23 -3.88 -12.46 -7.14
C PRO A 23 -2.93 -11.27 -7.28
N ASN A 24 -1.63 -11.53 -7.32
CA ASN A 24 -0.55 -10.52 -7.33
C ASN A 24 -0.79 -9.39 -8.35
N LEU A 25 -1.15 -9.72 -9.59
CA LEU A 25 -1.37 -8.74 -10.66
C LEU A 25 -2.47 -7.73 -10.32
N TYR A 26 -3.62 -8.21 -9.84
CA TYR A 26 -4.75 -7.35 -9.48
C TYR A 26 -4.49 -6.61 -8.17
N GLY A 27 -3.71 -7.23 -7.27
CA GLY A 27 -3.16 -6.64 -6.05
C GLY A 27 -2.47 -5.32 -6.32
N GLY A 28 -1.52 -5.33 -7.26
CA GLY A 28 -0.77 -4.11 -7.61
C GLY A 28 -1.62 -3.02 -8.25
N ILE A 29 -2.65 -3.38 -9.02
CA ILE A 29 -3.54 -2.39 -9.65
C ILE A 29 -4.41 -1.72 -8.59
N LEU A 30 -5.13 -2.51 -7.81
CA LEU A 30 -6.05 -1.99 -6.79
C LEU A 30 -5.31 -1.31 -5.63
N SER A 31 -4.09 -1.74 -5.28
CA SER A 31 -3.28 -1.04 -4.27
C SER A 31 -2.88 0.37 -4.72
N ASN A 32 -2.50 0.54 -5.99
CA ASN A 32 -2.21 1.86 -6.57
C ASN A 32 -3.43 2.76 -6.62
N VAL A 33 -4.60 2.21 -6.99
CA VAL A 33 -5.87 2.96 -6.96
C VAL A 33 -6.20 3.39 -5.53
N GLY A 34 -6.08 2.48 -4.56
CA GLY A 34 -6.26 2.76 -3.14
C GLY A 34 -5.33 3.85 -2.62
N ALA A 35 -4.04 3.80 -2.98
CA ALA A 35 -3.09 4.83 -2.60
C ALA A 35 -3.41 6.19 -3.20
N ALA A 36 -3.86 6.25 -4.46
CA ALA A 36 -4.31 7.50 -5.06
C ALA A 36 -5.52 8.09 -4.32
N LEU A 37 -6.45 7.25 -3.86
CA LEU A 37 -7.65 7.68 -3.12
C LEU A 37 -7.33 8.28 -1.75
N VAL A 38 -6.30 7.78 -1.05
CA VAL A 38 -5.96 8.23 0.31
C VAL A 38 -4.92 9.36 0.36
N GLY A 39 -4.49 9.89 -0.78
CA GLY A 39 -3.57 11.04 -0.85
C GLY A 39 -2.14 10.71 -1.29
N GLY A 40 -1.91 9.50 -1.80
CA GLY A 40 -0.69 9.13 -2.52
C GLY A 40 0.15 8.05 -1.84
N PRO A 41 1.21 7.58 -2.53
CA PRO A 41 2.03 6.45 -2.10
C PRO A 41 2.83 6.70 -0.81
N GLY A 42 3.09 7.97 -0.45
CA GLY A 42 3.85 8.35 0.75
C GLY A 42 3.11 8.16 2.08
N LEU A 43 1.84 7.74 2.04
CA LEU A 43 0.98 7.52 3.21
C LEU A 43 0.60 6.04 3.41
N VAL A 44 0.76 5.20 2.39
CA VAL A 44 0.24 3.82 2.42
C VAL A 44 1.32 2.82 2.84
N PRO A 45 1.14 2.14 3.98
CA PRO A 45 2.02 1.06 4.37
C PRO A 45 1.73 -0.25 3.59
N GLY A 46 2.75 -0.96 3.13
CA GLY A 46 2.71 -2.35 2.70
C GLY A 46 3.55 -3.28 3.58
N CYS A 47 3.13 -4.55 3.66
CA CYS A 47 3.87 -5.62 4.33
C CYS A 47 3.77 -6.88 3.49
N ASN A 48 4.92 -7.51 3.22
CA ASN A 48 5.02 -8.81 2.59
C ASN A 48 5.44 -9.82 3.67
N MET A 49 4.50 -10.65 4.12
CA MET A 49 4.79 -11.71 5.07
C MET A 49 5.03 -13.04 4.36
N GLY A 50 6.24 -13.58 4.54
CA GLY A 50 6.59 -14.96 4.26
C GLY A 50 6.59 -15.81 5.53
N ARG A 51 6.84 -17.11 5.38
CA ARG A 51 6.81 -18.07 6.51
C ARG A 51 7.88 -17.80 7.57
N GLU A 52 9.04 -17.31 7.15
CA GLU A 52 10.20 -17.09 8.03
C GLU A 52 10.67 -15.63 8.03
N VAL A 53 10.19 -14.82 7.09
CA VAL A 53 10.67 -13.45 6.86
C VAL A 53 9.48 -12.56 6.56
N ALA A 54 9.43 -11.40 7.22
CA ALA A 54 8.52 -10.31 6.88
C ALA A 54 9.33 -9.13 6.30
N VAL A 55 8.89 -8.60 5.17
CA VAL A 55 9.50 -7.44 4.51
C VAL A 55 8.48 -6.31 4.50
N PHE A 56 8.86 -5.17 5.07
CA PHE A 56 8.02 -3.96 5.11
C PHE A 56 8.49 -3.00 4.02
N GLU A 57 7.60 -2.64 3.10
CA GLU A 57 7.88 -1.74 1.98
C GLU A 57 6.68 -0.81 1.72
N PRO A 58 6.88 0.39 1.14
CA PRO A 58 5.78 1.24 0.64
C PRO A 58 4.74 0.41 -0.12
N GLY A 59 3.46 0.49 0.30
CA GLY A 59 2.38 -0.35 -0.25
C GLY A 59 2.13 -0.13 -1.74
N CYS A 60 2.58 1.02 -2.24
CA CYS A 60 2.81 1.27 -3.65
C CYS A 60 4.31 1.35 -3.89
N ARG A 61 4.79 0.48 -4.78
CA ARG A 61 6.17 0.51 -5.28
C ARG A 61 6.38 1.71 -6.20
N HIS A 62 6.46 2.89 -5.58
CA HIS A 62 6.77 4.14 -6.25
C HIS A 62 8.27 4.42 -6.07
N VAL A 63 9.01 4.47 -7.18
CA VAL A 63 10.46 4.66 -7.18
C VAL A 63 10.90 6.08 -6.83
N GLY A 64 9.96 7.03 -6.76
CA GLY A 64 10.21 8.41 -6.32
C GLY A 64 11.27 9.14 -7.16
N LEU A 65 11.46 8.74 -8.43
CA LEU A 65 12.50 9.30 -9.31
C LEU A 65 12.35 10.82 -9.47
N ASP A 66 11.13 11.33 -9.44
CA ASP A 66 10.81 12.75 -9.66
C ASP A 66 11.24 13.66 -8.49
N ILE A 67 11.36 13.08 -7.30
CA ILE A 67 11.72 13.74 -6.03
C ILE A 67 13.10 13.33 -5.50
N LYS A 68 13.83 12.49 -6.23
CA LYS A 68 15.16 12.02 -5.86
C LYS A 68 16.13 13.20 -5.72
N GLY A 69 16.78 13.30 -4.56
CA GLY A 69 17.78 14.34 -4.28
C GLY A 69 17.21 15.72 -3.96
N LYS A 70 15.88 15.85 -3.79
CA LYS A 70 15.21 17.13 -3.47
C LYS A 70 14.78 17.28 -2.01
N ASP A 71 15.03 16.27 -1.17
CA ASP A 71 14.61 16.21 0.25
C ASP A 71 13.12 16.54 0.47
N GLN A 72 12.27 16.17 -0.49
CA GLN A 72 10.82 16.41 -0.50
C GLN A 72 10.02 15.11 -0.31
N ALA A 73 10.69 14.01 0.05
CA ALA A 73 10.04 12.73 0.27
C ALA A 73 9.25 12.76 1.57
N ASN A 74 7.98 12.36 1.53
CA ASN A 74 7.15 12.21 2.73
C ASN A 74 7.57 10.93 3.50
N PRO A 75 8.12 11.03 4.72
CA PRO A 75 8.58 9.88 5.48
C PRO A 75 7.45 9.15 6.24
N THR A 76 6.21 9.64 6.17
CA THR A 76 5.10 9.13 7.01
C THR A 76 4.84 7.64 6.81
N ALA A 77 4.81 7.15 5.56
CA ALA A 77 4.69 5.71 5.29
C ALA A 77 5.81 4.89 5.96
N MET A 78 7.04 5.41 5.95
CA MET A 78 8.19 4.73 6.57
C MET A 78 8.12 4.70 8.09
N ILE A 79 7.58 5.74 8.72
CA ILE A 79 7.39 5.79 10.17
C ILE A 79 6.28 4.82 10.59
N LEU A 80 5.17 4.76 9.84
CA LEU A 80 4.09 3.80 10.08
C LEU A 80 4.58 2.35 10.01
N PHE A 81 5.55 2.03 9.13
CA PHE A 81 6.18 0.71 9.10
C PHE A 81 6.86 0.33 10.39
N ARG A 82 7.66 1.25 10.94
CA ARG A 82 8.46 0.95 12.11
C ARG A 82 7.59 0.59 13.31
N PHE A 83 6.40 1.19 13.41
CA PHE A 83 5.44 0.86 14.45
C PHE A 83 4.85 -0.55 14.24
N HIS A 84 4.34 -0.85 13.04
CA HIS A 84 3.76 -2.17 12.73
C HIS A 84 4.79 -3.32 12.85
N ALA A 85 6.01 -3.11 12.34
CA ALA A 85 7.08 -4.09 12.43
C ALA A 85 7.48 -4.38 13.89
N PHE A 86 7.43 -3.37 14.76
CA PHE A 86 7.66 -3.55 16.18
C PHE A 86 6.57 -4.42 16.82
N GLU A 87 5.28 -4.15 16.56
CA GLU A 87 4.18 -4.98 17.07
C GLU A 87 4.26 -6.45 16.59
N THR A 88 4.63 -6.65 15.32
CA THR A 88 4.77 -8.00 14.75
C THR A 88 5.96 -8.77 15.35
N SER A 89 6.98 -8.08 15.84
CA SER A 89 8.17 -8.72 16.45
C SER A 89 7.93 -9.17 17.89
N TRP A 90 6.85 -8.70 18.53
CA TRP A 90 6.50 -9.02 19.92
C TRP A 90 5.29 -9.98 20.03
N SER A 91 4.78 -10.48 18.89
CA SER A 91 3.69 -11.45 18.81
C SER A 91 4.21 -12.84 18.47
#